data_AF-A0A3D1PTQ9-F1
#
_entry.id   AF-A0A3D1PTQ9-F1
#
_cell.length_a   1.000
_cell.length_b   1.000
_cell.length_c   1.000
_cell.angle_alpha   90.00
_cell.angle_beta   90.00
_cell.angle_gamma   90.00
#
_symmetry.space_group_name_H-M   'P 1'
#
loop_
_entity.id
_entity.type
_entity.pdbx_description
1 polymer ?
#
loop_
_entity_poly.entity_id
_entity_poly.type
_entity_poly.pdbx_seq_one_letter_code
_entity_poly.pdbx_strand_id
1 'polypeptide(L)' 'YIRQERYTGACSRSFYVGTDLQPKDVNAKFTDGILELTFPKEAPKKEPDVTRVEIGE' A
#
# COMPACT_ATOMS: atom_id res chain seq x y z
N TYR A 1 -36.75 -10.11 17.88
CA TYR A 1 -35.44 -10.19 17.19
C TYR A 1 -34.97 -11.63 17.29
N ILE A 2 -35.25 -12.47 16.27
CA ILE A 2 -35.10 -13.94 16.38
C ILE A 2 -33.73 -14.41 15.87
N ARG A 3 -33.11 -13.70 14.91
CA ARG A 3 -31.74 -13.94 14.43
C ARG A 3 -31.07 -12.65 13.98
N GLN A 4 -29.75 -12.56 14.22
CA GLN A 4 -28.87 -11.51 13.73
C GLN A 4 -27.55 -12.13 13.34
N GLU A 5 -27.23 -12.06 12.04
CA GLU A 5 -25.99 -12.62 11.48
C GLU A 5 -24.97 -11.53 11.18
N ARG A 6 -25.44 -10.27 11.06
CA ARG A 6 -24.60 -9.12 10.70
C ARG A 6 -24.23 -8.32 11.93
N TYR A 7 -22.92 -8.13 12.10
CA TYR A 7 -22.36 -7.25 13.11
C TYR A 7 -22.34 -5.79 12.64
N THR A 8 -22.69 -4.87 13.53
CA THR A 8 -22.52 -3.42 13.36
C THR A 8 -22.02 -2.84 14.67
N GLY A 9 -20.96 -2.03 14.63
CA GLY A 9 -20.36 -1.44 15.81
C GLY A 9 -19.12 -0.64 15.46
N ALA A 10 -18.47 -0.06 16.48
CA ALA A 10 -17.20 0.63 16.30
C ALA A 10 -16.08 -0.38 15.97
N CYS A 11 -15.23 -0.05 15.00
CA CYS A 11 -14.07 -0.85 14.62
C CYS A 11 -12.87 0.08 14.41
N SER A 12 -11.70 -0.33 14.92
CA SER A 12 -10.42 0.33 14.66
C SER A 12 -9.39 -0.73 14.30
N ARG A 13 -8.58 -0.47 13.28
CA ARG A 13 -7.49 -1.33 12.81
C ARG A 13 -6.28 -0.48 12.49
N SER A 14 -5.10 -0.99 12.82
CA SER A 14 -3.82 -0.32 12.58
C SER A 14 -2.93 -1.21 11.72
N PHE A 15 -2.27 -0.61 10.73
CA PHE A 15 -1.33 -1.30 9.85
C PHE A 15 -0.02 -0.52 9.81
N TYR A 16 1.10 -1.23 9.79
CA TYR A 16 2.40 -0.63 9.53
C TYR A 16 2.60 -0.51 8.02
N VAL A 17 2.88 0.70 7.54
CA VAL A 17 2.99 1.02 6.10
C VAL A 17 4.39 1.51 5.68
N GLY A 18 5.37 1.45 6.58
CA GLY A 18 6.72 1.98 6.38
C GLY A 18 6.96 3.30 7.11
N THR A 19 8.15 3.86 6.95
CA THR A 19 8.61 5.10 7.62
C THR A 19 8.53 6.34 6.74
N ASP A 20 8.45 6.15 5.42
CA ASP A 20 8.70 7.22 4.45
C ASP A 20 7.41 7.86 3.90
N LEU A 21 6.26 7.51 4.48
CA LEU A 21 4.95 8.06 4.10
C LEU A 21 4.57 9.25 4.98
N GLN A 22 4.15 10.36 4.37
CA GLN A 22 3.50 11.45 5.08
C GLN A 22 1.98 11.29 5.02
N PRO A 23 1.21 11.80 6.02
CA PRO A 23 -0.24 11.71 6.01
C PRO A 23 -0.91 12.28 4.74
N LYS A 24 -0.30 13.29 4.13
CA LYS A 24 -0.76 13.94 2.89
C LYS A 24 -0.65 13.05 1.64
N ASP A 25 0.17 12.00 1.69
CA ASP A 25 0.44 11.11 0.56
C ASP A 25 -0.57 9.95 0.50
N VAL A 26 -1.39 9.79 1.54
CA VAL A 26 -2.41 8.74 1.64
C VAL A 26 -3.72 9.24 1.01
N ASN A 27 -4.22 8.51 0.02
CA ASN A 27 -5.54 8.76 -0.57
C ASN A 27 -6.55 7.73 -0.07
N ALA A 28 -7.80 8.13 0.11
CA ALA A 28 -8.89 7.28 0.57
C ALA A 28 -10.15 7.47 -0.26
N LYS A 29 -10.83 6.38 -0.59
CA LYS A 29 -12.11 6.38 -1.31
C LYS A 29 -13.06 5.34 -0.71
N PHE A 30 -14.34 5.69 -0.57
CA PHE A 30 -15.38 4.77 -0.13
C PHE A 30 -16.40 4.57 -1.26
N THR A 31 -16.52 3.36 -1.77
CA THR A 31 -17.42 3.04 -2.89
C THR A 31 -17.94 1.62 -2.75
N ASP A 32 -19.24 1.41 -2.99
CA ASP A 32 -19.91 0.11 -2.90
C ASP A 32 -19.70 -0.65 -1.57
N GLY A 33 -19.59 0.09 -0.46
CA GLY A 33 -19.40 -0.49 0.87
C GLY A 33 -17.95 -0.85 1.21
N ILE A 34 -16.99 -0.49 0.36
CA ILE A 34 -15.56 -0.79 0.53
C ILE A 34 -14.78 0.50 0.73
N LEU A 35 -13.95 0.54 1.79
CA LEU A 35 -12.96 1.59 2.01
C LEU A 35 -11.64 1.17 1.37
N GLU A 36 -11.21 1.91 0.36
CA GLU A 36 -9.94 1.76 -0.33
C GLU A 36 -8.95 2.82 0.15
N LEU A 37 -7.75 2.40 0.53
CA LEU A 37 -6.63 3.27 0.90
C LEU A 37 -5.47 3.05 -0.06
N THR A 38 -4.98 4.11 -0.70
CA THR A 38 -3.90 4.06 -1.68
C THR A 38 -2.66 4.75 -1.11
N PHE A 39 -1.51 4.07 -1.21
CA PHE A 39 -0.22 4.56 -0.77
C PHE A 39 0.74 4.60 -1.98
N PRO A 40 1.47 5.71 -2.21
CA PRO A 40 2.46 5.76 -3.27
C PRO A 40 3.61 4.80 -2.98
N LYS A 41 4.07 4.09 -4.01
CA LYS A 41 5.27 3.26 -3.93
C LYS A 41 6.48 4.11 -4.27
N GLU A 42 7.58 3.90 -3.56
CA GLU A 42 8.87 4.44 -3.99
C GLU A 42 9.24 3.91 -5.37
N ALA A 43 9.84 4.78 -6.19
CA ALA A 43 10.32 4.38 -7.51
C ALA A 43 11.36 3.24 -7.33
N PRO A 44 11.29 2.17 -8.14
CA PRO A 44 12.29 1.11 -8.07
C PRO A 44 13.68 1.73 -8.29
N LYS A 45 14.62 1.42 -7.39
CA LYS A 45 16.03 1.80 -7.58
C LYS A 45 16.48 1.27 -8.93
N LYS A 46 16.95 2.15 -9.82
CA LYS A 46 17.57 1.72 -11.08
C LYS A 46 18.71 0.76 -10.72
N GLU A 47 18.62 -0.47 -11.20
CA GLU A 47 19.74 -1.41 -11.14
C GLU A 47 20.93 -0.76 -11.85
N PRO A 48 22.16 -0.94 -11.34
CA PRO A 48 23.33 -0.42 -12.00
C PRO A 48 23.40 -0.98 -13.42
N ASP A 49 23.62 -0.10 -14.40
CA ASP A 49 23.77 -0.47 -15.79
C ASP A 49 24.91 -1.50 -15.87
N VAL A 50 24.62 -2.71 -16.35
CA VAL A 50 25.59 -3.80 -16.37
C VAL A 50 26.65 -3.46 -17.42
N THR A 51 27.76 -2.86 -16.98
CA THR A 51 28.94 -2.64 -17.82
C THR A 51 29.63 -3.99 -18.06
N ARG A 52 29.30 -4.63 -19.18
CA ARG A 52 30.06 -5.77 -19.70
C ARG A 52 31.42 -5.28 -20.20
N VAL A 53 32.49 -5.79 -19.61
CA VAL A 53 33.85 -5.61 -20.13
C VAL A 53 34.25 -6.91 -20.81
N GLU A 54 34.43 -6.87 -22.13
CA GLU A 54 34.99 -8.00 -22.88
C GLU A 54 36.51 -8.04 -22.70
N ILE A 55 37.04 -9.19 -22.30
CA ILE A 55 38.48 -9.43 -22.23
C ILE A 55 38.86 -10.09 -23.56
N GLY A 56 39.66 -9.37 -24.36
CA GLY A 56 40.20 -9.87 -25.62
C GLY A 56 41.29 -10.92 -25.43
N GLU A 57 41.58 -11.65 -26.50
CA GLU A 57 42.54 -12.77 -26.59
C GLU A 57 44.00 -12.38 -26.30
#